data_AF-A0A1I5LNB8-F1
#
_entry.id   AF-A0A1I5LNB8-F1
#
_cell.length_a   1.000
_cell.length_b   1.000
_cell.length_c   1.000
_cell.angle_alpha   90.00
_cell.angle_beta   90.00
_cell.angle_gamma   90.00
#
_symmetry.space_group_name_H-M   'P 1'
#
loop_
_entity.id
_entity.type
_entity.pdbx_description
1 polymer ?
#
loop_
_entity_poly.entity_id
_entity_poly.type
_entity_poly.pdbx_seq_one_letter_code
_entity_poly.pdbx_strand_id
1 'polypeptide(L)'
;MTDRALLVQLEGYGLTTAEICYFMPDHPSLLQIYAWQEYDAAPDFPVLFDFLAHWRREIEAEIRSVRIAHEKMIRPARWRSADGVISWD
;
A
#
# COMPACT_ATOMS: atom_id res chain seq x y z
N MET A 1 23.86 11.83 -8.35
CA MET A 1 23.14 10.71 -7.72
C MET A 1 21.88 10.47 -8.52
N THR A 2 21.67 9.26 -9.02
CA THR A 2 20.45 8.92 -9.77
C THR A 2 19.34 8.57 -8.79
N ASP A 3 18.16 9.15 -8.96
CA ASP A 3 17.01 8.86 -8.11
C ASP A 3 16.49 7.44 -8.40
N ARG A 4 16.58 6.55 -7.41
CA ARG A 4 16.13 5.16 -7.52
C ARG A 4 14.63 5.06 -7.79
N ALA A 5 13.82 5.96 -7.20
CA ALA A 5 12.38 5.99 -7.41
C ALA A 5 12.05 6.31 -8.87
N LEU A 6 12.76 7.27 -9.46
CA LEU A 6 12.58 7.60 -10.87
C LEU A 6 12.99 6.44 -11.78
N LEU A 7 14.07 5.71 -11.45
CA LEU A 7 14.52 4.57 -12.25
C LEU A 7 13.46 3.47 -12.33
N VAL A 8 12.88 3.05 -11.20
CA VAL A 8 11.82 2.03 -11.20
C VAL A 8 10.55 2.53 -11.90
N GLN A 9 10.25 3.83 -11.78
CA GLN A 9 9.14 4.42 -12.52
C GLN A 9 9.33 4.32 -14.03
N LEU A 10 10.53 4.60 -14.53
CA LEU A 10 10.87 4.47 -15.95
C LEU A 10 10.81 3.02 -16.46
N GLU A 11 10.96 2.04 -15.56
CA GLU A 11 10.78 0.61 -15.86
C GLU A 11 9.29 0.19 -15.90
N GLY A 12 8.36 1.12 -15.66
CA GLY A 12 6.92 0.88 -15.72
C GLY A 12 6.25 0.67 -14.36
N TYR A 13 7.00 0.79 -13.25
CA TYR A 13 6.42 0.71 -11.92
C TYR A 13 5.73 2.02 -11.54
N GLY A 14 4.64 1.93 -10.80
CA GLY A 14 3.94 3.08 -10.23
C GLY A 14 3.90 3.00 -8.72
N LEU A 15 3.86 4.17 -8.06
CA LEU A 15 3.64 4.20 -6.62
C LEU A 15 2.29 3.56 -6.32
N THR A 16 2.30 2.54 -5.48
CA THR A 16 1.14 1.75 -5.10
C THR A 16 0.98 1.84 -3.59
N THR A 17 -0.25 2.11 -3.14
CA THR A 17 -0.63 2.01 -1.75
C THR A 17 -1.68 0.93 -1.58
N ALA A 18 -1.61 0.23 -0.45
CA ALA A 18 -2.62 -0.73 -0.06
C ALA A 18 -3.03 -0.52 1.40
N GLU A 19 -4.34 -0.40 1.63
CA GLU A 19 -4.92 -0.47 2.96
C GLU A 19 -5.27 -1.94 3.24
N ILE A 20 -4.53 -2.57 4.13
CA ILE A 20 -4.72 -3.98 4.51
C ILE A 20 -5.48 -4.01 5.84
N CYS A 21 -6.75 -4.41 5.78
CA CYS A 21 -7.61 -4.55 6.95
C CYS A 21 -7.60 -6.01 7.40
N TYR A 22 -7.31 -6.25 8.68
CA TYR A 22 -7.18 -7.58 9.24
C TYR A 22 -7.72 -7.65 10.68
N PHE A 23 -8.06 -8.85 11.13
CA PHE A 23 -8.46 -9.13 12.50
C PHE A 23 -7.23 -9.37 13.37
N MET A 24 -7.18 -8.72 14.54
CA MET A 24 -6.08 -8.95 15.49
C MET A 24 -6.13 -10.41 15.99
N PRO A 25 -5.03 -11.20 15.89
CA PRO A 25 -5.03 -12.61 16.27
C PRO A 25 -5.52 -12.87 17.70
N ASP A 26 -5.01 -12.09 18.66
CA ASP A 26 -5.36 -12.24 20.08
C ASP A 26 -6.74 -11.65 20.44
N HIS A 27 -7.27 -10.78 19.57
CA HIS A 27 -8.54 -10.08 19.77
C HIS A 27 -9.34 -9.99 18.46
N PRO A 28 -9.99 -11.07 18.00
CA PRO A 28 -10.63 -11.11 16.69
C PRO A 28 -11.80 -10.13 16.50
N SER A 29 -12.33 -9.54 17.57
CA SER A 29 -13.32 -8.46 17.49
C SER A 29 -12.71 -7.11 17.09
N LEU A 30 -11.39 -6.97 17.16
CA LEU A 30 -10.66 -5.76 16.79
C LEU A 30 -10.17 -5.83 15.35
N LEU A 31 -10.54 -4.82 14.57
CA LEU A 31 -10.02 -4.59 13.23
C LEU A 31 -8.87 -3.59 13.28
N GLN A 32 -7.80 -3.90 12.58
CA GLN A 32 -6.67 -3.01 12.38
C GLN A 32 -6.44 -2.75 10.89
N ILE A 33 -5.91 -1.58 10.57
CA ILE A 33 -5.50 -1.19 9.23
C ILE A 33 -3.98 -1.05 9.22
N TYR A 34 -3.34 -1.73 8.28
CA TYR A 34 -1.93 -1.55 7.94
C TYR A 34 -1.84 -0.82 6.60
N ALA A 35 -1.23 0.37 6.62
CA ALA A 35 -0.96 1.15 5.42
C ALA A 35 0.37 0.69 4.82
N TRP A 36 0.29 0.08 3.64
CA TRP A 36 1.43 -0.40 2.87
C TRP A 36 1.67 0.51 1.68
N GLN A 37 2.92 0.77 1.35
CA GLN A 37 3.31 1.58 0.19
C GLN A 37 4.60 1.06 -0.42
N GLU A 38 4.59 0.81 -1.73
CA GLU A 38 5.78 0.45 -2.52
C GLU A 38 5.56 0.74 -4.01
N TYR A 39 6.62 0.74 -4.80
CA TYR A 39 6.52 0.71 -6.27
C TYR A 39 6.09 -0.67 -6.75
N ASP A 40 5.07 -0.72 -7.58
CA ASP A 40 4.53 -1.99 -8.10
C ASP A 40 4.07 -1.87 -9.56
N ALA A 41 4.00 -3.00 -10.24
CA ALA A 41 3.63 -3.10 -11.65
C ALA A 41 2.14 -3.43 -11.80
N ALA A 42 1.31 -2.43 -12.10
CA ALA A 42 -0.10 -2.66 -12.40
C ALA A 42 -0.31 -3.24 -13.82
N PRO A 43 -1.32 -4.10 -14.04
CA PRO A 43 -2.41 -4.46 -13.13
C PRO A 43 -2.12 -5.67 -12.22
N ASP A 44 -0.94 -6.27 -12.34
CA ASP A 44 -0.64 -7.57 -11.71
C ASP A 44 -0.17 -7.45 -10.26
N PHE A 45 0.34 -6.30 -9.84
CA PHE A 45 0.80 -6.00 -8.48
C PHE A 45 1.66 -7.11 -7.83
N PRO A 46 2.72 -7.60 -8.51
CA PRO A 46 3.53 -8.70 -8.01
C PRO A 46 4.13 -8.43 -6.62
N VAL A 47 4.57 -7.20 -6.35
CA VAL A 47 5.22 -6.87 -5.06
C VAL A 47 4.21 -6.93 -3.90
N LEU A 48 3.01 -6.39 -4.12
CA LEU A 48 1.92 -6.48 -3.14
C LEU A 48 1.50 -7.93 -2.92
N PHE A 49 1.33 -8.74 -3.97
CA PHE A 49 0.91 -10.12 -3.79
C PHE A 49 1.96 -10.98 -3.10
N ASP A 50 3.26 -10.75 -3.37
CA ASP A 50 4.34 -11.38 -2.64
C ASP A 50 4.32 -11.00 -1.15
N PHE A 51 4.06 -9.73 -0.85
CA PHE A 51 3.88 -9.26 0.53
C PHE A 51 2.67 -9.93 1.21
N LEU A 52 1.52 -10.03 0.53
CA LEU A 52 0.34 -10.71 1.08
C LEU A 52 0.57 -12.22 1.26
N ALA A 53 1.35 -12.85 0.38
CA ALA A 53 1.76 -14.24 0.53
C ALA A 53 2.68 -14.44 1.76
N HIS A 54 3.60 -13.50 1.97
CA HIS A 54 4.42 -13.47 3.19
C HIS A 54 3.56 -13.25 4.44
N TRP A 55 2.64 -12.29 4.43
CA TRP A 55 1.71 -12.02 5.53
C TRP A 55 0.96 -13.27 5.95
N ARG A 56 0.37 -14.00 4.98
CA ARG A 56 -0.35 -15.24 5.24
C ARG A 56 0.51 -16.34 5.85
N ARG A 57 1.81 -16.33 5.59
CA ARG A 57 2.76 -17.34 6.09
C ARG A 57 3.30 -17.01 7.47
N GLU A 58 3.55 -15.73 7.77
CA GLU A 58 4.33 -15.33 8.95
C GLU A 58 3.55 -14.51 10.00
N ILE A 59 2.50 -13.77 9.62
CA ILE A 59 1.86 -12.79 10.53
C ILE A 59 0.63 -13.39 11.26
N GLU A 60 0.19 -14.58 10.87
CA GLU A 60 -0.92 -15.35 11.49
C GLU A 60 -2.23 -14.55 11.70
N ALA A 61 -2.39 -13.41 11.02
CA ALA A 61 -3.55 -12.54 11.13
C ALA A 61 -4.43 -12.62 9.88
N GLU A 62 -5.73 -12.86 10.08
CA GLU A 62 -6.68 -13.01 8.98
C GLU A 62 -6.96 -11.66 8.31
N ILE A 63 -6.61 -11.57 7.02
CA ILE A 63 -6.92 -10.40 6.20
C ILE A 63 -8.39 -10.43 5.83
N ARG A 64 -9.13 -9.38 6.22
CA ARG A 64 -10.52 -9.14 5.87
C ARG A 64 -10.66 -8.53 4.47
N SER A 65 -9.85 -7.53 4.16
CA SER A 65 -9.92 -6.83 2.87
C SER A 65 -8.64 -6.08 2.56
N VAL A 66 -8.33 -5.95 1.26
CA VAL A 66 -7.24 -5.11 0.76
C VAL A 66 -7.82 -4.10 -0.22
N ARG A 67 -7.57 -2.80 0.01
CA ARG A 67 -7.91 -1.72 -0.94
C ARG A 67 -6.64 -1.20 -1.56
N ILE A 68 -6.57 -1.22 -2.89
CA ILE A 68 -5.38 -0.82 -3.65
C ILE A 68 -5.65 0.53 -4.32
N ALA A 69 -4.71 1.46 -4.19
CA ALA A 69 -4.62 2.64 -5.04
C ALA A 69 -3.26 2.66 -5.72
N HIS A 70 -3.24 3.00 -7.01
CA HIS A 70 -2.03 2.94 -7.81
C HIS A 70 -1.98 4.08 -8.83
N GLU A 71 -0.80 4.68 -8.98
CA GLU A 71 -0.54 5.71 -9.97
C GLU A 71 0.13 5.12 -11.22
N LYS A 72 -0.66 4.85 -12.27
CA LYS A 72 -0.16 4.29 -13.55
C LYS A 72 0.70 5.25 -14.37
N MET A 73 0.63 6.55 -14.11
CA MET A 73 1.22 7.57 -14.97
C MET A 73 2.39 8.22 -14.26
N ILE A 74 3.58 8.15 -14.84
CA ILE A 74 4.72 8.96 -14.41
C ILE A 74 4.38 10.42 -14.71
N ARG A 75 4.15 11.19 -13.66
CA ARG A 75 3.85 12.63 -13.74
C ARG A 75 4.38 13.34 -12.51
N PRO A 76 4.60 14.66 -12.58
CA PRO A 76 4.92 15.43 -11.38
C PRO A 76 3.88 15.20 -10.29
N ALA A 77 4.33 15.12 -9.04
CA ALA A 77 3.46 15.01 -7.89
C ALA A 77 2.46 16.17 -7.90
N ARG A 78 1.16 15.84 -7.83
CA ARG A 78 0.11 16.85 -7.73
C ARG A 78 -0.31 16.95 -6.27
N TRP A 79 -0.10 18.12 -5.68
CA TRP A 79 -0.64 18.45 -4.38
C TRP A 79 -2.15 18.70 -4.49
N ARG A 80 -2.92 18.20 -3.52
CA ARG A 80 -4.33 18.54 -3.32
C ARG A 80 -4.50 18.90 -1.86
N SER A 81 -5.21 19.99 -1.57
CA SER A 81 -5.63 20.29 -0.20
C SER A 81 -6.55 19.17 0.28
N ALA A 82 -6.29 18.66 1.47
CA ALA A 82 -7.33 17.99 2.22
C ALA A 82 -8.16 19.10 2.89
N ASP A 83 -9.47 19.11 2.67
CA ASP A 83 -10.37 20.13 3.26
C ASP A 83 -10.55 19.97 4.79
N GLY A 84 -9.76 19.11 5.42
CA GLY A 84 -9.80 18.82 6.86
C GLY A 84 -8.42 18.87 7.50
N VAL A 85 -8.35 19.50 8.66
CA VAL A 85 -7.21 19.38 9.59
C VAL A 85 -7.52 18.19 10.50
N ILE A 86 -6.64 17.19 10.52
CA ILE A 86 -6.71 16.12 11.53
C ILE A 86 -6.05 16.69 12.80
N SER A 87 -6.85 17.18 13.73
CA SER A 87 -6.41 17.50 15.09
C SER A 87 -6.65 16.30 15.99
N TRP A 88 -5.65 15.97 16.81
CA TRP A 88 -5.79 15.06 17.93
C TRP A 88 -5.78 15.94 19.18
N ASP A 89 -6.97 16.26 19.70
CA ASP A 89 -7.15 16.85 21.03
C ASP A 89 -7.40 15.72 22.05
#